data_AF-A0A6J1CDU9-F1
#
_entry.id   AF-A0A6J1CDU9-F1
#
_cell.length_a   1.000
_cell.length_b   1.000
_cell.length_c   1.000
_cell.angle_alpha   90.00
_cell.angle_beta   90.00
_cell.angle_gamma   90.00
#
_symmetry.space_group_name_H-M   'P 1'
#
loop_
_entity.id
_entity.type
_entity.pdbx_description
1 polymer ?
#
loop_
_entity_poly.entity_id
_entity_poly.type
_entity_poly.pdbx_seq_one_letter_code
_entity_poly.pdbx_strand_id
1 'polypeptide(L)'
;MATDPDRGILFLILHYLDQQNLSETARSLECETGLYFNMSYFEEMLNCCAYNEAESYLCGFTDIHDNLYSTKIYFGIRKLKFLEALADGEREIAREVVENDIEIFSEYNPGLVQQAFELVQMEDFMQVFNFRLTGCCRATKI
;
A
#
# COMPACT_ATOMS: atom_id res chain seq x y z
N MET A 1 -6.06 -32.97 -3.30
CA MET A 1 -5.82 -31.76 -2.48
C MET A 1 -7.12 -31.50 -1.76
N ALA A 2 -7.18 -31.72 -0.44
CA ALA A 2 -8.41 -31.48 0.31
C ALA A 2 -8.70 -29.98 0.24
N THR A 3 -9.79 -29.60 -0.41
CA THR A 3 -10.35 -28.26 -0.27
C THR A 3 -10.75 -28.11 1.18
N ASP A 4 -10.04 -27.25 1.90
CA ASP A 4 -10.40 -26.84 3.25
C ASP A 4 -11.87 -26.37 3.22
N PRO A 5 -12.79 -27.08 3.90
CA PRO A 5 -14.23 -26.81 3.81
C PRO A 5 -14.55 -25.36 4.21
N ASP A 6 -13.73 -24.77 5.08
CA ASP A 6 -13.89 -23.41 5.59
C ASP A 6 -13.63 -22.37 4.49
N ARG A 7 -12.68 -22.63 3.57
CA ARG A 7 -12.44 -21.75 2.41
C ARG A 7 -13.60 -21.79 1.42
N GLY A 8 -14.19 -22.97 1.20
CA GLY A 8 -15.33 -23.12 0.31
C GLY A 8 -16.55 -22.32 0.79
N ILE A 9 -16.84 -22.38 2.09
CA ILE A 9 -17.93 -21.62 2.70
C ILE A 9 -17.65 -20.12 2.63
N LEU A 10 -16.42 -19.70 2.93
CA LEU A 10 -16.01 -18.29 2.83
C LEU A 10 -16.26 -17.73 1.43
N PHE A 11 -15.90 -18.46 0.37
CA PHE A 11 -16.16 -18.01 -1.00
C PHE A 11 -17.64 -17.84 -1.30
N LEU A 12 -18.51 -18.72 -0.78
CA LEU A 12 -19.97 -18.58 -0.94
C LEU A 12 -20.50 -17.35 -0.22
N ILE A 13 -20.00 -17.06 0.99
CA ILE A 13 -20.37 -15.86 1.76
C ILE A 13 -19.90 -14.60 1.03
N LEU A 14 -18.63 -14.56 0.61
CA LEU A 14 -18.07 -13.42 -0.13
C LEU A 14 -18.84 -13.17 -1.44
N HIS A 15 -19.20 -14.24 -2.15
CA HIS A 15 -20.02 -14.13 -3.36
C HIS A 15 -21.41 -13.54 -3.06
N TYR A 16 -22.05 -13.96 -1.97
CA TYR A 16 -23.32 -13.39 -1.54
C TYR A 16 -23.20 -11.90 -1.19
N LEU A 17 -22.16 -11.53 -0.43
CA LEU A 17 -21.93 -10.13 -0.05
C LEU A 17 -21.70 -9.24 -1.28
N ASP A 18 -20.94 -9.73 -2.26
CA ASP A 18 -20.71 -9.04 -3.54
C ASP A 18 -22.01 -8.83 -4.32
N GLN A 19 -22.86 -9.86 -4.44
CA GLN A 19 -24.18 -9.75 -5.08
C GLN A 19 -25.11 -8.73 -4.40
N GLN A 20 -24.98 -8.54 -3.09
CA GLN A 20 -25.75 -7.55 -2.33
C GLN A 20 -25.07 -6.17 -2.27
N ASN A 21 -23.91 -5.99 -2.92
CA ASN A 21 -23.09 -4.78 -2.86
C ASN A 21 -22.63 -4.41 -1.43
N LEU A 22 -22.40 -5.41 -0.57
CA LEU A 22 -21.92 -5.25 0.80
C LEU A 22 -20.38 -5.30 0.84
N SER A 23 -19.74 -4.38 0.12
CA SER A 23 -18.28 -4.37 -0.09
C SER A 23 -17.49 -4.21 1.21
N GLU A 24 -17.88 -3.29 2.10
CA GLU A 24 -17.22 -3.09 3.38
C GLU A 24 -17.26 -4.35 4.24
N THR A 25 -18.42 -5.01 4.33
CA THR A 25 -18.56 -6.27 5.07
C THR A 25 -17.71 -7.38 4.45
N ALA A 26 -17.61 -7.44 3.12
CA ALA A 26 -16.74 -8.39 2.45
C ALA A 26 -15.25 -8.15 2.79
N ARG A 27 -14.80 -6.89 2.77
CA ARG A 27 -13.41 -6.53 3.13
C ARG A 27 -13.10 -6.81 4.60
N SER A 28 -14.02 -6.49 5.52
CA SER A 28 -13.87 -6.83 6.94
C SER A 28 -13.76 -8.34 7.15
N LEU A 29 -14.60 -9.14 6.49
CA LEU A 29 -14.56 -10.59 6.58
C LEU A 29 -13.24 -11.16 6.02
N GLU A 30 -12.73 -10.60 4.91
CA GLU A 30 -11.43 -10.97 4.34
C GLU A 30 -10.30 -10.71 5.34
N CYS A 31 -10.24 -9.53 5.95
CA CYS A 31 -9.21 -9.17 6.93
C CYS A 31 -9.33 -9.96 8.24
N GLU A 32 -10.54 -10.18 8.75
CA GLU A 32 -10.73 -10.91 10.02
C GLU A 32 -10.41 -12.40 9.87
N THR A 33 -10.67 -12.99 8.71
CA THR A 33 -10.39 -14.40 8.46
C THR A 33 -8.96 -14.63 7.96
N GLY A 34 -8.36 -13.68 7.24
CA GLY A 34 -7.04 -13.81 6.63
C GLY A 34 -6.97 -14.90 5.53
N LEU A 35 -8.11 -15.43 5.08
CA LEU A 35 -8.19 -16.61 4.21
C LEU A 35 -8.22 -16.27 2.71
N TYR A 36 -8.65 -15.05 2.35
CA TYR A 36 -8.73 -14.59 0.97
C TYR A 36 -8.26 -13.15 0.87
N PHE A 37 -7.20 -12.92 0.07
CA PHE A 37 -6.68 -11.60 -0.23
C PHE A 37 -7.23 -11.12 -1.58
N ASN A 38 -7.99 -10.02 -1.57
CA ASN A 38 -8.55 -9.42 -2.77
C ASN A 38 -7.51 -8.52 -3.45
N MET A 39 -6.79 -9.10 -4.44
CA MET A 39 -5.75 -8.38 -5.18
C MET A 39 -6.31 -7.17 -5.94
N SER A 40 -7.48 -7.29 -6.58
CA SER A 40 -8.06 -6.19 -7.36
C SER A 40 -8.42 -4.99 -6.48
N TYR A 41 -8.95 -5.23 -5.29
CA TYR A 41 -9.22 -4.18 -4.31
C TYR A 41 -7.92 -3.52 -3.81
N PHE A 42 -6.89 -4.32 -3.53
CA PHE A 42 -5.59 -3.81 -3.12
C PHE A 42 -4.93 -2.95 -4.21
N GLU A 43 -4.98 -3.39 -5.47
CA GLU A 43 -4.50 -2.62 -6.61
C GLU A 43 -5.28 -1.31 -6.78
N GLU A 44 -6.60 -1.33 -6.61
CA GLU A 44 -7.44 -0.12 -6.67
C GLU A 44 -7.04 0.89 -5.59
N MET A 45 -6.78 0.46 -4.35
CA MET A 45 -6.31 1.35 -3.28
C MET A 45 -4.98 2.00 -3.63
N LEU A 46 -4.02 1.23 -4.17
CA LEU A 46 -2.73 1.76 -4.61
C LEU A 46 -2.89 2.75 -5.77
N ASN A 47 -3.77 2.46 -6.73
CA ASN A 47 -4.07 3.35 -7.86
C ASN A 47 -4.91 4.57 -7.45
N CYS A 48 -5.54 4.58 -6.28
CA CYS A 48 -6.25 5.74 -5.76
C CYS A 48 -5.40 6.56 -4.77
N CYS A 49 -4.11 6.22 -4.61
CA CYS A 49 -3.22 6.78 -3.60
C CYS A 49 -3.77 6.63 -2.16
N ALA A 50 -4.62 5.62 -1.91
CA ALA A 50 -5.21 5.30 -0.62
C ALA A 50 -4.26 4.40 0.19
N TYR A 51 -3.04 4.91 0.44
CA TYR A 51 -1.94 4.11 1.00
C TYR A 51 -2.21 3.64 2.43
N ASN A 52 -2.90 4.46 3.23
CA ASN A 52 -3.24 4.10 4.62
C ASN A 52 -4.27 2.97 4.65
N GLU A 53 -5.26 3.02 3.76
CA GLU A 53 -6.27 1.98 3.58
C GLU A 53 -5.64 0.68 3.06
N ALA A 54 -4.69 0.79 2.13
CA ALA A 54 -3.94 -0.35 1.62
C ALA A 54 -3.12 -1.04 2.73
N GLU A 55 -2.43 -0.27 3.58
CA GLU A 55 -1.72 -0.82 4.75
C GLU A 55 -2.67 -1.44 5.77
N SER A 56 -3.81 -0.78 6.05
CA SER A 56 -4.82 -1.30 6.97
C SER A 56 -5.40 -2.63 6.48
N TYR A 57 -5.63 -2.77 5.18
CA TYR A 57 -6.11 -4.02 4.59
C TYR A 57 -5.04 -5.12 4.68
N LEU A 58 -3.78 -4.79 4.35
CA LEU A 58 -2.65 -5.72 4.41
C LEU A 58 -2.40 -6.25 5.84
N CYS A 59 -2.61 -5.41 6.86
CA CYS A 59 -2.48 -5.77 8.27
C CYS A 59 -3.38 -6.94 8.69
N GLY A 60 -4.52 -7.15 8.00
CA GLY A 60 -5.39 -8.31 8.23
C GLY A 60 -4.77 -9.66 7.82
N PHE A 61 -3.65 -9.65 7.09
CA PHE A 61 -3.01 -10.84 6.54
C PHE A 61 -1.59 -11.05 7.02
N THR A 62 -0.86 -9.96 7.26
CA THR A 62 0.53 -10.01 7.68
C THR A 62 0.97 -8.73 8.36
N ASP A 63 1.87 -8.85 9.33
CA ASP A 63 2.57 -7.74 9.96
C ASP A 63 3.86 -7.39 9.20
N ILE A 64 4.34 -6.17 9.45
CA ILE A 64 5.51 -5.60 8.77
C ILE A 64 6.81 -6.40 8.98
N HIS A 65 6.91 -7.14 10.09
CA HIS A 65 8.08 -7.93 10.46
C HIS A 65 7.85 -9.45 10.37
N ASP A 66 6.70 -9.91 9.85
CA ASP A 66 6.39 -11.34 9.78
C ASP A 66 7.42 -12.12 8.95
N ASN A 67 7.80 -11.55 7.81
CA ASN A 67 8.80 -12.11 6.92
C ASN A 67 9.33 -11.03 5.95
N LEU A 68 10.43 -11.37 5.25
CA LEU A 68 11.09 -10.44 4.34
C LEU A 68 10.19 -9.95 3.19
N TYR A 69 9.20 -10.75 2.74
CA TYR A 69 8.27 -10.33 1.70
C TYR A 69 7.29 -9.30 2.25
N SER A 70 6.73 -9.52 3.44
CA SER A 70 5.86 -8.56 4.12
C SER A 70 6.58 -7.23 4.33
N THR A 71 7.80 -7.25 4.88
CA THR A 71 8.62 -6.05 5.04
C THR A 71 8.83 -5.31 3.71
N LYS A 72 9.09 -6.05 2.61
CA LYS A 72 9.25 -5.45 1.28
C LYS A 72 7.95 -4.84 0.73
N ILE A 73 6.80 -5.45 0.98
CA ILE A 73 5.51 -4.92 0.52
C ILE A 73 5.21 -3.62 1.27
N TYR A 74 5.29 -3.61 2.60
CA TYR A 74 5.11 -2.39 3.41
C TYR A 74 6.08 -1.29 2.99
N PHE A 75 7.37 -1.62 2.82
CA PHE A 75 8.35 -0.66 2.31
C PHE A 75 7.96 -0.12 0.93
N GLY A 76 7.42 -0.97 0.05
CA GLY A 76 6.93 -0.58 -1.27
C GLY A 76 5.80 0.45 -1.22
N ILE A 77 4.80 0.23 -0.36
CA ILE A 77 3.66 1.15 -0.20
C ILE A 77 4.14 2.52 0.29
N ARG A 78 4.94 2.55 1.36
CA ARG A 78 5.45 3.79 1.96
C ARG A 78 6.42 4.52 1.04
N LYS A 79 7.20 3.78 0.26
CA LYS A 79 8.04 4.35 -0.80
C LYS A 79 7.19 4.99 -1.90
N LEU A 80 6.08 4.39 -2.32
CA LEU A 80 5.16 5.02 -3.29
C LEU A 80 4.57 6.32 -2.74
N LYS A 81 4.09 6.30 -1.49
CA LYS A 81 3.61 7.50 -0.78
C LYS A 81 4.65 8.62 -0.75
N PHE A 82 5.90 8.29 -0.44
CA PHE A 82 7.02 9.24 -0.44
C PHE A 82 7.31 9.81 -1.82
N LEU A 83 7.37 8.95 -2.85
CA LEU A 83 7.64 9.37 -4.22
C LEU A 83 6.52 10.24 -4.80
N GLU A 84 5.27 9.96 -4.46
CA GLU A 84 4.11 10.78 -4.84
C GLU A 84 4.21 12.17 -4.21
N ALA A 85 4.52 12.27 -2.90
CA ALA A 85 4.72 13.55 -2.24
C ALA A 85 5.88 14.37 -2.83
N LEU A 86 6.98 13.70 -3.22
CA LEU A 86 8.07 14.35 -3.96
C LEU A 86 7.62 14.83 -5.35
N ALA A 87 6.80 14.04 -6.04
CA ALA A 87 6.33 14.36 -7.37
C ALA A 87 5.36 15.55 -7.39
N ASP A 88 4.50 15.66 -6.38
CA ASP A 88 3.58 16.79 -6.19
C ASP A 88 4.30 18.05 -5.64
N GLY A 89 5.59 17.96 -5.34
CA GLY A 89 6.39 19.05 -4.78
C GLY A 89 6.11 19.32 -3.29
N GLU A 90 5.39 18.43 -2.62
CA GLU A 90 5.00 18.52 -1.22
C GLU A 90 6.14 18.08 -0.30
N ARG A 91 7.22 18.88 -0.26
CA ARG A 91 8.47 18.51 0.45
C ARG A 91 8.30 18.28 1.95
N GLU A 92 7.40 19.02 2.61
CA GLU A 92 7.13 18.81 4.03
C GLU A 92 6.40 17.48 4.28
N ILE A 93 5.47 17.08 3.42
CA ILE A 93 4.80 15.78 3.50
C ILE A 93 5.80 14.66 3.19
N ALA A 94 6.68 14.85 2.20
CA ALA A 94 7.74 13.90 1.91
C ALA A 94 8.69 13.71 3.12
N ARG A 95 9.06 14.79 3.83
CA ARG A 95 9.83 14.71 5.07
C ARG A 95 9.07 13.94 6.16
N GLU A 96 7.79 14.25 6.37
CA GLU A 96 6.95 13.57 7.35
C GLU A 96 6.86 12.06 7.08
N VAL A 97 6.73 11.66 5.81
CA VAL A 97 6.74 10.24 5.41
C VAL A 97 8.10 9.59 5.68
N VAL A 98 9.20 10.31 5.50
CA VAL A 98 10.53 9.76 5.83
C VAL A 98 10.65 9.46 7.33
N GLU A 99 10.23 10.40 8.16
CA GLU A 99 10.31 10.30 9.62
C GLU A 99 9.34 9.25 10.17
N ASN A 100 8.07 9.28 9.77
CA ASN A 100 7.05 8.42 10.37
C ASN A 100 6.96 7.04 9.71
N ASP A 101 7.15 6.95 8.39
CA ASP A 101 6.82 5.74 7.64
C ASP A 101 8.09 4.98 7.22
N ILE A 102 9.18 5.68 6.84
CA ILE A 102 10.40 5.05 6.30
C ILE A 102 11.43 4.73 7.40
N GLU A 103 11.49 5.50 8.49
CA GLU A 103 12.49 5.34 9.55
C GLU A 103 12.56 3.92 10.11
N ILE A 104 11.42 3.25 10.25
CA ILE A 104 11.35 1.88 10.79
C ILE A 104 12.16 0.86 9.99
N PHE A 105 12.43 1.15 8.71
CA PHE A 105 13.20 0.25 7.83
C PHE A 105 14.72 0.50 7.91
N SER A 106 15.16 1.49 8.68
CA SER A 106 16.58 1.78 8.91
C SER A 106 17.34 0.60 9.54
N GLU A 107 16.65 -0.26 10.29
CA GLU A 107 17.22 -1.51 10.82
C GLU A 107 17.73 -2.42 9.71
N TYR A 108 17.05 -2.43 8.56
CA TYR A 108 17.44 -3.25 7.39
C TYR A 108 18.40 -2.53 6.45
N ASN A 109 18.37 -1.19 6.43
CA ASN A 109 19.24 -0.36 5.61
C ASN A 109 19.58 0.95 6.35
N PRO A 110 20.73 1.03 7.05
CA PRO A 110 21.06 2.18 7.89
C PRO A 110 21.26 3.49 7.11
N GLY A 111 21.51 3.43 5.79
CA GLY A 111 21.63 4.60 4.93
C GLY A 111 20.31 5.11 4.34
N LEU A 112 19.21 4.41 4.57
CA LEU A 112 17.93 4.66 3.89
C LEU A 112 17.36 6.06 4.17
N VAL A 113 17.32 6.46 5.44
CA VAL A 113 16.77 7.76 5.87
C VAL A 113 17.60 8.90 5.29
N GLN A 114 18.93 8.78 5.34
CA GLN A 114 19.82 9.79 4.77
C GLN A 114 19.65 9.91 3.25
N GLN A 115 19.58 8.79 2.53
CA GLN A 115 19.31 8.79 1.09
C GLN A 115 17.94 9.41 0.77
N ALA A 116 16.91 9.15 1.57
CA ALA A 116 15.60 9.74 1.38
C ALA A 116 15.61 11.26 1.60
N PHE A 117 16.29 11.75 2.64
CA PHE A 117 16.46 13.19 2.87
C PHE A 117 17.26 13.89 1.76
N GLU A 118 18.28 13.24 1.21
CA GLU A 118 19.01 13.76 0.06
C GLU A 118 18.08 13.93 -1.15
N LEU A 119 17.19 12.96 -1.41
CA LEU A 119 16.18 13.07 -2.47
C LEU A 119 15.18 14.22 -2.22
N VAL A 120 14.78 14.45 -0.96
CA VAL A 120 13.91 15.58 -0.59
C VAL A 120 14.57 16.94 -0.89
N GLN A 121 15.90 17.03 -0.93
CA GLN A 121 16.62 18.26 -1.25
C GLN A 121 16.87 18.46 -2.75
N MET A 122 16.65 17.44 -3.59
CA MET A 122 16.88 17.56 -5.03
C MET A 122 15.73 18.31 -5.72
N GLU A 123 16.02 19.42 -6.39
CA GLU A 123 15.04 20.23 -7.13
C GLU A 123 14.50 19.51 -8.40
N ASP A 124 15.34 18.69 -9.06
CA ASP A 124 15.09 18.11 -10.38
C ASP A 124 14.61 16.64 -10.40
N PHE A 125 14.17 16.09 -9.27
CA PHE A 125 13.82 14.66 -9.17
C PHE A 125 12.86 14.18 -10.28
N MET A 126 11.94 15.05 -10.71
CA MET A 126 10.94 14.78 -11.74
C MET A 126 11.48 14.67 -13.17
N GLN A 127 12.68 15.19 -13.47
CA GLN A 127 13.28 15.01 -14.80
C GLN A 127 13.81 13.58 -15.01
N VAL A 128 14.16 12.88 -13.91
CA VAL A 128 14.77 11.54 -13.95
C VAL A 128 13.72 10.44 -13.79
N PHE A 129 12.67 10.68 -12.99
CA PHE A 129 11.61 9.71 -12.71
C PHE A 129 10.38 9.90 -13.61
N ASN A 130 10.58 9.91 -14.94
CA ASN A 130 9.47 9.89 -15.92
C ASN A 130 8.92 8.45 -16.09
N PHE A 131 8.70 7.75 -14.98
CA PHE A 131 7.96 6.49 -14.94
C PHE A 131 6.62 6.82 -14.30
N ARG A 132 5.60 7.03 -15.15
CA ARG A 132 4.19 7.20 -14.82
C ARG A 132 3.82 6.70 -13.41
N LEU A 133 3.76 7.62 -12.44
CA LEU A 133 2.78 7.55 -11.35
C LEU A 133 1.41 8.08 -11.83
N THR A 134 1.23 8.28 -13.14
CA THR A 134 -0.05 8.67 -13.78
C THR A 134 -1.12 7.57 -13.73
N GLY A 135 -0.96 6.56 -12.88
CA GLY A 135 -2.02 5.63 -12.51
C GLY A 135 -2.89 6.16 -11.39
N CYS A 136 -2.44 7.18 -10.65
CA CYS A 136 -3.28 7.79 -9.63
C CYS A 136 -4.45 8.53 -10.29
N CYS A 137 -5.69 8.19 -9.94
CA CYS A 137 -6.93 8.77 -10.48
C CYS A 137 -7.08 10.31 -10.30
N ARG A 138 -6.02 11.04 -9.96
CA ARG A 138 -5.92 12.50 -10.00
C ARG A 138 -5.74 13.07 -11.42
N ALA A 139 -5.92 12.27 -12.48
CA ALA A 139 -6.04 12.78 -13.85
C ALA A 139 -7.44 13.38 -14.11
N THR A 140 -7.69 14.59 -13.62
CA THR A 140 -8.29 15.75 -14.33
C THR A 140 -8.76 16.81 -13.33
N LYS A 141 -7.89 17.76 -12.98
CA LYS A 141 -8.33 19.14 -12.81
C LYS A 141 -8.16 19.85 -14.16
N ILE A 142 -9.25 19.92 -14.91
CA ILE A 142 -9.46 20.96 -15.94
C ILE A 142 -10.27 22.07 -15.27
#